data_AF-A0A7V5TPS0-F1
#
_entry.id   AF-A0A7V5TPS0-F1
#
_cell.length_a   1.000
_cell.length_b   1.000
_cell.length_c   1.000
_cell.angle_alpha   90.00
_cell.angle_beta   90.00
_cell.angle_gamma   90.00
#
_symmetry.space_group_name_H-M   'P 1'
#
loop_
_entity.id
_entity.type
_entity.pdbx_description
1 polymer ?
#
loop_
_entity_poly.entity_id
_entity_poly.type
_entity_poly.pdbx_seq_one_letter_code
_entity_poly.pdbx_strand_id
1 'polypeptide(L)'
;AFEVKHATEFLAELLEAGQLPLREDLPEQVVTYHDPCDLGRKSGVFDAPRRILAALPGVTLVEMEENQEGSHCCGGGGNLESFNPEMSRAIAARRIHQAAETGARTVLSACQQCERTLFNAARAERIRVRVKDITEMVLEALE
;
A
#
# COMPACT_ATOMS: atom_id res chain seq x y z
N ALA A 1 17.75 13.83 21.11
CA ALA A 1 17.59 13.14 19.82
C ALA A 1 16.18 13.39 19.33
N PHE A 2 15.95 13.51 18.04
CA PHE A 2 14.60 13.61 17.48
C PHE A 2 14.15 12.23 17.02
N GLU A 3 12.90 11.90 17.31
CA GLU A 3 12.25 10.68 16.80
C GLU A 3 11.69 10.96 15.41
N VAL A 4 11.92 10.03 14.48
CA VAL A 4 11.36 10.08 13.13
C VAL A 4 10.41 8.91 12.99
N LYS A 5 9.13 9.21 12.73
CA LYS A 5 8.10 8.21 12.45
C LYS A 5 7.65 8.31 11.01
N HIS A 6 7.37 7.16 10.40
CA HIS A 6 6.62 7.15 9.16
C HIS A 6 5.15 7.53 9.42
N ALA A 7 4.48 8.10 8.42
CA ALA A 7 3.06 8.48 8.54
C ALA A 7 2.17 7.31 8.99
N THR A 8 2.50 6.08 8.58
CA THR A 8 1.78 4.87 8.99
C THR A 8 1.91 4.58 10.48
N GLU A 9 3.07 4.79 11.07
CA GLU A 9 3.28 4.58 12.50
C GLU A 9 2.50 5.62 13.31
N PHE A 10 2.59 6.89 12.89
CA PHE A 10 1.86 7.97 13.54
C PHE A 10 0.34 7.81 13.43
N LEU A 11 -0.18 7.43 12.26
CA LEU A 11 -1.62 7.21 12.08
C LEU A 11 -2.12 5.98 12.84
N ALA A 12 -1.32 4.90 12.91
CA ALA A 12 -1.67 3.74 13.73
C ALA A 12 -1.81 4.13 15.21
N GLU A 13 -0.89 4.93 15.75
CA GLU A 13 -0.97 5.43 17.13
C GLU A 13 -2.22 6.27 17.38
N LEU A 14 -2.57 7.18 16.45
CA LEU A 14 -3.78 8.00 16.59
C LEU A 14 -5.07 7.18 16.55
N LEU A 15 -5.12 6.14 15.69
CA LEU A 15 -6.26 5.22 15.62
C LEU A 15 -6.38 4.38 16.89
N GLU A 16 -5.28 3.81 17.38
CA GLU A 16 -5.25 3.02 18.62
C GLU A 16 -5.65 3.86 19.84
N ALA A 17 -5.29 5.15 19.85
CA ALA A 17 -5.67 6.09 20.89
C ALA A 17 -7.11 6.64 20.75
N GLY A 18 -7.85 6.26 19.71
CA GLY A 18 -9.21 6.76 19.45
C GLY A 18 -9.25 8.27 19.14
N GLN A 19 -8.16 8.82 18.61
CA GLN A 19 -8.03 10.26 18.35
C GLN A 19 -8.48 10.66 16.94
N LEU A 20 -8.81 9.70 16.08
CA LEU A 20 -9.41 9.94 14.78
C LEU A 20 -10.88 9.50 14.81
N PRO A 21 -11.85 10.41 14.59
CA PRO A 21 -13.25 10.03 14.47
C PRO A 21 -13.44 9.27 13.15
N LEU A 22 -13.91 8.03 13.25
CA LEU A 22 -14.15 7.18 12.09
C LEU A 22 -15.65 7.06 11.84
N ARG A 23 -16.06 7.27 10.59
CA ARG A 23 -17.44 7.07 10.18
C ARG A 23 -17.81 5.59 10.21
N GLU A 24 -19.04 5.29 10.62
CA GLU A 24 -19.54 3.90 10.69
C GLU A 24 -20.12 3.38 9.36
N ASP A 25 -20.42 4.28 8.41
CA ASP A 25 -21.11 3.96 7.15
C ASP A 25 -20.17 3.84 5.94
N LEU A 26 -18.88 3.55 6.17
CA LEU A 26 -17.94 3.31 5.07
C LEU A 26 -18.38 2.06 4.28
N PRO A 27 -18.52 2.14 2.94
CA PRO A 27 -18.84 0.99 2.12
C PRO A 27 -17.81 -0.13 2.29
N GLU A 28 -18.25 -1.39 2.19
CA GLU A 28 -17.34 -2.53 2.26
C GLU A 28 -16.30 -2.49 1.13
N GLN A 29 -15.03 -2.61 1.50
CA GLN A 29 -13.90 -2.58 0.58
C GLN A 29 -12.90 -3.70 0.89
N VAL A 30 -12.70 -4.59 -0.08
CA VAL A 30 -11.62 -5.58 -0.05
C VAL A 30 -10.37 -4.97 -0.70
N VAL A 31 -9.32 -4.84 0.09
CA VAL A 31 -8.05 -4.20 -0.29
C VAL A 31 -6.88 -5.16 -0.11
N THR A 32 -5.80 -4.95 -0.85
CA THR A 32 -4.50 -5.60 -0.60
C THR A 32 -3.44 -4.53 -0.35
N TYR A 33 -2.32 -4.91 0.26
CA TYR A 33 -1.25 -3.97 0.60
C TYR A 33 0.08 -4.37 -0.05
N HIS A 34 0.72 -3.42 -0.73
CA HIS A 34 2.08 -3.55 -1.20
C HIS A 34 3.02 -2.93 -0.16
N ASP A 35 3.78 -3.79 0.54
CA ASP A 35 4.82 -3.35 1.46
C ASP A 35 5.97 -2.65 0.70
N PRO A 36 6.18 -1.33 0.88
CA PRO A 36 7.26 -0.61 0.23
C PRO A 36 8.62 -1.05 0.76
N CYS A 37 9.60 -1.19 -0.12
CA CYS A 37 10.90 -1.77 0.24
C CYS A 37 11.68 -0.96 1.30
N ASP A 38 11.62 0.37 1.26
CA ASP A 38 12.30 1.22 2.24
C ASP A 38 11.59 1.20 3.60
N LEU A 39 10.25 1.21 3.60
CA LEU A 39 9.46 1.16 4.84
C LEU A 39 9.55 -0.22 5.53
N GLY A 40 9.35 -1.28 4.76
CA GLY A 40 9.39 -2.65 5.24
C GLY A 40 10.82 -3.13 5.48
N ARG A 41 11.56 -3.44 4.41
CA ARG A 41 12.87 -4.12 4.54
C ARG A 41 13.97 -3.27 5.17
N LYS A 42 13.95 -1.95 5.01
CA LYS A 42 15.01 -1.09 5.61
C LYS A 42 14.63 -0.60 6.99
N SER A 43 13.37 -0.23 7.22
CA SER A 43 12.93 0.33 8.51
C SER A 43 12.23 -0.67 9.43
N GLY A 44 11.91 -1.88 8.95
CA GLY A 44 11.22 -2.92 9.74
C GLY A 44 9.73 -2.65 9.97
N VAL A 45 9.14 -1.67 9.28
CA VAL A 45 7.76 -1.25 9.52
C VAL A 45 6.82 -2.03 8.61
N PHE A 46 6.27 -3.12 9.15
CA PHE A 46 5.27 -3.97 8.48
C PHE A 46 3.91 -3.93 9.17
N ASP A 47 3.90 -3.78 10.50
CA ASP A 47 2.68 -3.86 11.29
C ASP A 47 1.83 -2.61 11.19
N ALA A 48 2.43 -1.42 11.21
CA ALA A 48 1.69 -0.15 11.28
C ALA A 48 0.65 0.01 10.15
N PRO A 49 0.96 -0.28 8.87
CA PRO A 49 -0.06 -0.29 7.81
C PRO A 49 -1.21 -1.27 8.07
N ARG A 50 -0.92 -2.46 8.61
CA ARG A 50 -1.93 -3.49 8.89
C ARG A 50 -2.82 -3.11 10.06
N ARG A 51 -2.26 -2.49 11.10
CA ARG A 51 -3.02 -1.96 12.24
C ARG A 51 -3.96 -0.84 11.81
N ILE A 52 -3.51 0.06 10.94
CA ILE A 52 -4.38 1.06 10.31
C ILE A 52 -5.56 0.36 9.63
N LEU A 53 -5.29 -0.55 8.69
CA LEU A 53 -6.34 -1.18 7.89
C LEU A 53 -7.32 -2.01 8.73
N ALA A 54 -6.85 -2.65 9.80
CA ALA A 54 -7.70 -3.39 10.73
C ALA A 54 -8.60 -2.49 11.59
N ALA A 55 -8.21 -1.24 11.82
CA ALA A 55 -8.98 -0.26 12.58
C ALA A 55 -10.09 0.43 11.77
N LEU A 56 -10.01 0.40 10.43
CA LEU A 56 -10.97 1.09 9.56
C LEU A 56 -12.26 0.25 9.38
N PRO A 57 -13.45 0.76 9.76
CA PRO A 57 -14.72 0.07 9.53
C PRO A 57 -14.94 -0.23 8.05
N GLY A 58 -15.47 -1.41 7.73
CA GLY A 58 -15.78 -1.80 6.35
C GLY A 58 -14.57 -2.16 5.48
N VAL A 59 -13.33 -2.09 5.99
CA VAL A 59 -12.12 -2.48 5.25
C VAL A 59 -11.73 -3.91 5.58
N THR A 60 -11.58 -4.74 4.55
CA THR A 60 -11.02 -6.10 4.67
C THR A 60 -9.70 -6.18 3.93
N LEU A 61 -8.61 -6.46 4.65
CA LEU A 61 -7.30 -6.71 4.06
C LEU A 61 -7.17 -8.17 3.61
N VAL A 62 -6.85 -8.39 2.34
CA VAL A 62 -6.37 -9.66 1.79
C VAL A 62 -4.93 -9.50 1.33
N GLU A 63 -4.04 -10.32 1.89
CA GLU A 63 -2.61 -10.24 1.59
C GLU A 63 -2.27 -10.89 0.23
N MET A 64 -1.30 -10.31 -0.48
CA MET A 64 -0.61 -11.01 -1.56
C MET A 64 0.23 -12.16 -0.98
N GLU A 65 0.50 -13.20 -1.77
CA GLU A 65 1.34 -14.33 -1.34
C GLU A 65 2.71 -13.85 -0.86
N GLU A 66 3.39 -13.02 -1.66
CA GLU A 66 4.63 -12.36 -1.25
C GLU A 66 4.33 -10.99 -0.63
N ASN A 67 4.22 -10.97 0.68
CA ASN A 67 4.03 -9.79 1.53
C ASN A 67 5.18 -9.65 2.54
N GLN A 68 5.16 -8.55 3.32
CA GLN A 68 6.11 -8.22 4.37
C GLN A 68 7.57 -8.32 3.88
N GLU A 69 8.44 -9.03 4.59
CA GLU A 69 9.84 -9.23 4.23
C GLU A 69 10.01 -9.86 2.84
N GLY A 70 9.05 -10.71 2.44
CA GLY A 70 9.00 -11.36 1.14
C GLY A 70 8.50 -10.48 -0.01
N SER A 71 7.97 -9.28 0.27
CA SER A 71 7.33 -8.42 -0.72
C SER A 71 8.22 -8.14 -1.93
N HIS A 72 7.71 -8.41 -3.13
CA HIS A 72 8.41 -8.06 -4.36
C HIS A 72 8.48 -6.54 -4.55
N CYS A 73 9.55 -6.06 -5.20
CA CYS A 73 9.70 -4.64 -5.52
C CYS A 73 8.60 -4.16 -6.49
N CYS A 74 8.19 -2.89 -6.39
CA CYS A 74 7.30 -2.26 -7.38
C CYS A 74 8.00 -1.95 -8.72
N GLY A 75 9.34 -1.87 -8.74
CA GLY A 75 10.15 -1.54 -9.91
C GLY A 75 10.45 -0.04 -10.10
N GLY A 76 9.92 0.84 -9.24
CA GLY A 76 10.05 2.30 -9.39
C GLY A 76 11.27 2.95 -8.71
N GLY A 77 11.85 2.28 -7.71
CA GLY A 77 12.94 2.83 -6.90
C GLY A 77 14.33 2.68 -7.53
N GLY A 78 15.36 3.21 -6.86
CA GLY A 78 16.77 2.97 -7.19
C GLY A 78 17.21 3.47 -8.56
N ASN A 79 16.52 4.45 -9.15
CA ASN A 79 16.74 4.96 -10.50
C ASN A 79 16.63 3.90 -11.61
N LEU A 80 16.01 2.74 -11.33
CA LEU A 80 15.91 1.65 -12.30
C LEU A 80 15.12 2.07 -13.54
N GLU A 81 14.04 2.83 -13.37
CA GLU A 81 13.23 3.32 -14.50
C GLU A 81 14.06 4.17 -15.48
N SER A 82 15.00 4.98 -14.98
CA SER A 82 15.87 5.81 -15.82
C SER A 82 16.96 5.01 -16.52
N PHE A 83 17.50 3.98 -15.87
CA PHE A 83 18.59 3.17 -16.41
C PHE A 83 18.09 2.05 -17.34
N ASN A 84 17.03 1.35 -16.92
CA ASN A 84 16.42 0.25 -17.65
C ASN A 84 14.88 0.27 -17.47
N PRO A 85 14.17 1.08 -18.29
CA PRO A 85 12.72 1.23 -18.19
C PRO A 85 11.95 -0.06 -18.51
N GLU A 86 12.50 -0.95 -19.34
CA GLU A 86 11.86 -2.24 -19.66
C GLU A 86 11.83 -3.16 -18.44
N MET A 87 12.95 -3.27 -17.73
CA MET A 87 13.02 -4.04 -16.49
C MET A 87 12.10 -3.48 -15.41
N SER A 88 12.08 -2.16 -15.23
CA SER A 88 11.17 -1.49 -14.30
C SER A 88 9.70 -1.85 -14.59
N ARG A 89 9.29 -1.78 -15.87
CA ARG A 89 7.93 -2.18 -16.30
C ARG A 89 7.65 -3.66 -16.07
N ALA A 90 8.58 -4.55 -16.38
CA ALA A 90 8.40 -5.98 -16.19
C ALA A 90 8.19 -6.36 -14.71
N ILE A 91 8.94 -5.73 -13.80
CA ILE A 91 8.79 -5.91 -12.35
C ILE A 91 7.42 -5.37 -11.90
N ALA A 92 7.06 -4.16 -12.33
CA ALA A 92 5.79 -3.54 -11.99
C ALA A 92 4.58 -4.35 -12.48
N ALA A 93 4.66 -4.87 -13.71
CA ALA A 93 3.65 -5.75 -14.31
C ALA A 93 3.45 -7.00 -13.46
N ARG A 94 4.53 -7.71 -13.12
CA ARG A 94 4.44 -8.89 -12.24
C ARG A 94 3.78 -8.54 -10.91
N ARG A 95 4.15 -7.41 -10.30
CA ARG A 95 3.60 -7.05 -8.99
C ARG A 95 2.11 -6.69 -9.04
N ILE A 96 1.65 -6.01 -10.09
CA ILE A 96 0.23 -5.68 -10.20
C ILE A 96 -0.64 -6.91 -10.54
N HIS A 97 -0.09 -7.91 -11.25
CA HIS A 97 -0.77 -9.21 -11.43
C HIS A 97 -0.94 -9.93 -10.09
N GLN A 98 0.09 -9.96 -9.24
CA GLN A 98 -0.03 -10.51 -7.87
C GLN A 98 -1.12 -9.81 -7.05
N ALA A 99 -1.20 -8.48 -7.14
CA ALA A 99 -2.26 -7.73 -6.47
C ALA A 99 -3.65 -8.13 -7.00
N ALA A 100 -3.79 -8.34 -8.31
CA ALA A 100 -5.05 -8.77 -8.93
C ALA A 100 -5.45 -10.21 -8.54
N GLU A 101 -4.48 -11.11 -8.38
CA GLU A 101 -4.69 -12.51 -7.98
C GLU A 101 -5.33 -12.64 -6.59
N THR A 102 -5.15 -11.66 -5.71
CA THR A 102 -5.81 -11.61 -4.40
C THR A 102 -7.34 -11.44 -4.48
N GLY A 103 -7.85 -10.98 -5.63
CA GLY A 103 -9.26 -10.57 -5.79
C GLY A 103 -9.59 -9.20 -5.20
N ALA A 104 -8.63 -8.49 -4.60
CA ALA A 104 -8.84 -7.13 -4.11
C ALA A 104 -9.13 -6.15 -5.25
N ARG A 105 -10.01 -5.17 -4.99
CA ARG A 105 -10.32 -4.10 -5.96
C ARG A 105 -9.38 -2.91 -5.88
N THR A 106 -8.62 -2.82 -4.79
CA THR A 106 -7.69 -1.73 -4.52
C THR A 106 -6.39 -2.32 -3.95
N VAL A 107 -5.25 -1.94 -4.49
CA VAL A 107 -3.94 -2.12 -3.85
C VAL A 107 -3.52 -0.81 -3.19
N LEU A 108 -3.15 -0.91 -1.93
CA LEU A 108 -2.66 0.19 -1.11
C LEU A 108 -1.15 0.11 -0.98
N SER A 109 -0.51 1.27 -0.85
CA SER A 109 0.90 1.40 -0.51
C SER A 109 1.06 2.61 0.40
N ALA A 110 2.20 2.73 1.07
CA ALA A 110 2.54 3.93 1.86
C ALA A 110 3.78 4.62 1.26
N CYS A 111 3.82 4.69 -0.07
CA CYS A 111 5.00 5.12 -0.82
C CYS A 111 4.56 5.58 -2.21
N GLN A 112 4.69 6.88 -2.43
CA GLN A 112 4.23 7.57 -3.64
C GLN A 112 4.95 7.08 -4.90
N GLN A 113 6.20 6.63 -4.75
CA GLN A 113 6.95 6.01 -5.83
C GLN A 113 6.34 4.66 -6.23
N CYS A 114 5.93 3.85 -5.25
CA CYS A 114 5.27 2.57 -5.52
C CYS A 114 3.88 2.80 -6.14
N GLU A 115 3.10 3.75 -5.63
CA GLU A 115 1.80 4.10 -6.19
C GLU A 115 1.90 4.51 -7.66
N ARG A 116 2.78 5.46 -7.98
CA ARG A 116 2.97 5.92 -9.37
C ARG A 116 3.31 4.76 -10.30
N THR A 117 4.24 3.90 -9.88
CA THR A 117 4.71 2.78 -10.69
C THR A 117 3.63 1.70 -10.86
N LEU A 118 2.93 1.32 -9.78
CA LEU A 118 1.86 0.33 -9.82
C LEU A 118 0.63 0.84 -10.58
N PHE A 119 0.30 2.14 -10.47
CA PHE A 119 -0.78 2.77 -11.24
C PHE A 119 -0.50 2.67 -12.75
N ASN A 120 0.72 3.01 -13.15
CA ASN A 120 1.14 2.91 -14.55
C ASN A 120 1.10 1.45 -15.04
N ALA A 121 1.50 0.49 -14.20
CA ALA A 121 1.43 -0.92 -14.52
C ALA A 121 -0.02 -1.42 -14.68
N ALA A 122 -0.92 -1.08 -13.75
CA ALA A 122 -2.34 -1.42 -13.84
C ALA A 122 -2.95 -0.92 -15.15
N ARG A 123 -2.61 0.31 -15.55
CA ARG A 123 -3.07 0.91 -16.81
C ARG A 123 -2.48 0.19 -18.04
N ALA A 124 -1.19 -0.10 -18.04
CA ALA A 124 -0.50 -0.75 -19.16
C ALA A 124 -1.02 -2.18 -19.37
N GLU A 125 -1.20 -2.93 -18.28
CA GLU A 125 -1.68 -4.31 -18.27
C GLU A 125 -3.21 -4.43 -18.39
N ARG A 126 -3.94 -3.30 -18.40
CA ARG A 126 -5.41 -3.24 -18.43
C ARG A 126 -6.07 -3.99 -17.28
N ILE A 127 -5.41 -4.03 -16.13
CA ILE A 127 -5.91 -4.64 -14.89
C ILE A 127 -6.82 -3.66 -14.18
N ARG A 128 -8.02 -4.11 -13.78
CA ARG A 128 -9.01 -3.29 -13.07
C ARG A 128 -8.78 -3.30 -11.56
N VAL A 129 -7.59 -2.88 -11.14
CA VAL A 129 -7.23 -2.68 -9.73
C VAL A 129 -6.93 -1.18 -9.54
N ARG A 130 -7.55 -0.58 -8.52
CA ARG A 130 -7.24 0.81 -8.13
C ARG A 130 -5.95 0.82 -7.32
N VAL A 131 -5.14 1.85 -7.49
CA VAL A 131 -3.92 2.06 -6.70
C VAL A 131 -4.12 3.33 -5.88
N LYS A 132 -3.91 3.27 -4.57
CA LYS A 132 -4.05 4.41 -3.65
C LYS A 132 -2.96 4.41 -2.59
N ASP A 133 -2.66 5.58 -2.04
CA ASP A 133 -1.91 5.68 -0.79
C ASP A 133 -2.82 5.23 0.39
N ILE A 134 -2.22 4.64 1.41
CA ILE A 134 -2.96 4.21 2.62
C ILE A 134 -3.60 5.39 3.37
N THR A 135 -3.02 6.58 3.30
CA THR A 135 -3.58 7.79 3.91
C THR A 135 -4.87 8.24 3.24
N GLU A 136 -5.05 7.98 1.93
CA GLU A 136 -6.33 8.22 1.25
C GLU A 136 -7.43 7.31 1.81
N MET A 137 -7.08 6.06 2.16
CA MET A 137 -8.02 5.13 2.79
C MET A 137 -8.42 5.58 4.19
N VAL A 138 -7.47 6.11 4.97
CA VAL A 138 -7.77 6.72 6.27
C VAL A 138 -8.68 7.93 6.09
N LEU A 139 -8.37 8.81 5.14
CA LEU A 139 -9.17 10.00 4.85
C LEU A 139 -10.62 9.66 4.46
N GLU A 140 -10.84 8.62 3.65
CA GLU A 140 -12.18 8.15 3.29
C GLU A 140 -12.99 7.68 4.50
N ALA A 141 -12.32 7.18 5.53
CA ALA A 141 -12.92 6.68 6.76
C ALA A 141 -13.11 7.74 7.85
N LEU A 142 -12.60 8.97 7.68
CA LEU A 142 -12.83 10.05 8.65
C LEU A 142 -14.27 10.61 8.56
N GLU A 143 -14.80 11.06 9.69
CA GLU A 143 -16.08 11.81 9.80
C GLU A 143 -15.99 13.27 9.33
#